data_AF-A0A960HE93-F1
#
_entry.id   AF-A0A960HE93-F1
#
_cell.length_a   1.000
_cell.length_b   1.000
_cell.length_c   1.000
_cell.angle_alpha   90.00
_cell.angle_beta   90.00
_cell.angle_gamma   90.00
#
_symmetry.space_group_name_H-M   'P 1'
#
loop_
_entity.id
_entity.type
_entity.pdbx_description
1 polymer ?
#
loop_
_entity_poly.entity_id
_entity_poly.type
_entity_poly.pdbx_seq_one_letter_code
_entity_poly.pdbx_strand_id
1 'polypeptide(L)'
;MTHDHDAGEHDTYDDSRLDDAEAALHDARARLADVPAEYVVSNHVMGLYELAAIHLSADPPSLPQAALAIDAVGCLVDGLGDRLGEDAQTLKNALGNIRLAFVQIKGAMEQQAGEAEQPGD
;
A
#
# COMPACT_ATOMS: atom_id res chain seq x y z
N MET A 1 -53.15 27.04 -16.49
CA MET A 1 -52.60 25.67 -16.59
C MET A 1 -51.09 25.83 -16.53
N THR A 2 -50.57 25.86 -15.30
CA THR A 2 -49.13 25.95 -15.02
C THR A 2 -48.56 24.55 -15.11
N HIS A 3 -47.61 24.35 -16.02
CA HIS A 3 -46.45 23.45 -15.94
C HIS A 3 -45.80 23.49 -17.32
N ASP A 4 -45.00 24.53 -17.56
CA ASP A 4 -43.98 24.48 -18.60
C ASP A 4 -42.73 23.89 -17.95
N HIS A 5 -42.16 22.92 -18.63
CA HIS A 5 -41.25 21.91 -18.13
C HIS A 5 -39.84 22.51 -18.05
N ASP A 6 -39.32 22.64 -16.83
CA ASP A 6 -37.92 22.95 -16.55
C ASP A 6 -37.02 21.79 -17.03
N ALA A 7 -36.59 21.86 -18.28
CA ALA A 7 -35.78 20.83 -18.94
C ALA A 7 -34.45 21.37 -19.52
N GLY A 8 -34.07 22.61 -19.18
CA GLY A 8 -32.86 23.26 -19.72
C GLY A 8 -31.69 23.38 -18.74
N GLU A 9 -31.94 23.34 -17.43
CA GLU A 9 -30.89 23.47 -16.42
C GLU A 9 -30.19 22.13 -16.09
N HIS A 10 -30.76 20.97 -16.41
CA HIS A 10 -30.19 19.70 -15.92
C HIS A 10 -29.00 19.16 -16.75
N ASP A 11 -28.84 19.60 -18.01
CA ASP A 11 -27.82 19.08 -18.95
C ASP A 11 -26.49 19.87 -18.88
N THR A 12 -26.56 21.18 -18.65
CA THR A 12 -25.39 22.07 -18.55
C THR A 12 -24.66 21.99 -17.21
N TYR A 13 -25.40 21.67 -16.13
CA TYR A 13 -24.82 21.40 -14.82
C TYR A 13 -24.09 20.04 -14.78
N ASP A 14 -24.47 19.06 -15.59
CA ASP A 14 -23.76 17.78 -15.66
C ASP A 14 -22.45 17.93 -16.46
N ASP A 15 -22.49 18.62 -17.61
CA ASP A 15 -21.32 18.92 -18.45
C ASP A 15 -20.26 19.76 -17.71
N SER A 16 -20.68 20.83 -17.02
CA SER A 16 -19.76 21.65 -16.21
C SER A 16 -19.14 20.89 -15.02
N ARG A 17 -19.87 19.96 -14.40
CA ARG A 17 -19.33 19.10 -13.32
C ARG A 17 -18.30 18.10 -13.84
N LEU A 18 -18.46 17.62 -15.07
CA LEU A 18 -17.50 16.75 -15.73
C LEU A 18 -16.22 17.53 -16.09
N ASP A 19 -16.36 18.72 -16.68
CA ASP A 19 -15.24 19.62 -16.98
C ASP A 19 -14.44 20.00 -15.71
N ASP A 20 -15.14 20.35 -14.62
CA ASP A 20 -14.51 20.66 -13.34
C ASP A 20 -13.76 19.44 -12.76
N ALA A 21 -14.30 18.23 -12.90
CA ALA A 21 -13.65 17.01 -12.47
C ALA A 21 -12.41 16.68 -13.31
N GLU A 22 -12.45 16.90 -14.63
CA GLU A 22 -11.30 16.74 -15.51
C GLU A 22 -10.20 17.75 -15.19
N ALA A 23 -10.55 19.03 -14.98
CA ALA A 23 -9.63 20.07 -14.59
C ALA A 23 -8.94 19.75 -13.24
N ALA A 24 -9.71 19.27 -12.26
CA ALA A 24 -9.18 18.85 -10.96
C ALA A 24 -8.21 17.66 -11.08
N LEU A 25 -8.53 16.66 -11.93
CA LEU A 25 -7.65 15.52 -12.18
C LEU A 25 -6.35 15.95 -12.89
N HIS A 26 -6.45 16.86 -13.86
CA HIS A 26 -5.29 17.39 -14.57
C HIS A 26 -4.37 18.18 -13.64
N ASP A 27 -4.91 19.05 -12.80
CA ASP A 27 -4.17 19.80 -11.78
C ASP A 27 -3.52 18.86 -10.74
N ALA A 28 -4.23 17.84 -10.28
CA ALA A 28 -3.67 16.82 -9.40
C ALA A 28 -2.49 16.06 -10.05
N ARG A 29 -2.59 15.73 -11.34
CA ARG A 29 -1.51 15.09 -12.11
C ARG A 29 -0.31 16.02 -12.29
N ALA A 30 -0.54 17.29 -12.58
CA ALA A 30 0.52 18.29 -12.73
C ALA A 30 1.32 18.44 -11.44
N ARG A 31 0.64 18.52 -10.28
CA ARG A 31 1.29 18.59 -8.97
C ARG A 31 2.12 17.34 -8.64
N LEU A 32 1.63 16.14 -9.01
CA LEU A 32 2.41 14.91 -8.83
C LEU A 32 3.67 14.88 -9.72
N ALA A 33 3.62 15.47 -10.91
CA ALA A 33 4.77 15.53 -11.81
C ALA A 33 5.91 16.43 -11.26
N ASP A 34 5.58 17.38 -10.38
CA ASP A 34 6.58 18.23 -9.71
C ASP A 34 7.29 17.53 -8.54
N VAL A 35 6.74 16.41 -8.04
CA VAL A 35 7.37 15.64 -6.97
C VAL A 35 8.42 14.69 -7.56
N PRO A 36 9.68 14.72 -7.11
CA PRO A 36 10.68 13.76 -7.54
C PRO A 36 10.20 12.32 -7.34
N ALA A 37 10.32 11.51 -8.38
CA ALA A 37 9.77 10.15 -8.41
C ALA A 37 10.31 9.27 -7.27
N GLU A 38 11.54 9.50 -6.82
CA GLU A 38 12.16 8.80 -5.68
C GLU A 38 11.38 8.98 -4.38
N TYR A 39 10.79 10.16 -4.10
CA TYR A 39 9.97 10.37 -2.91
C TYR A 39 8.65 9.60 -2.99
N VAL A 40 8.01 9.59 -4.17
CA VAL A 40 6.76 8.86 -4.40
C VAL A 40 6.99 7.36 -4.27
N VAL A 41 8.06 6.85 -4.89
CA VAL A 41 8.43 5.43 -4.81
C VAL A 41 8.79 5.04 -3.38
N SER A 42 9.61 5.82 -2.66
CA SER A 42 9.95 5.54 -1.25
C SER A 42 8.71 5.53 -0.36
N ASN A 43 7.77 6.45 -0.57
CA ASN A 43 6.48 6.44 0.11
C ASN A 43 5.66 5.16 -0.18
N HIS A 44 5.66 4.67 -1.43
CA HIS A 44 5.01 3.40 -1.75
C HIS A 44 5.70 2.18 -1.12
N VAL A 45 7.03 2.18 -1.04
CA VAL A 45 7.78 1.14 -0.30
C VAL A 45 7.35 1.11 1.16
N MET A 46 7.22 2.28 1.79
CA MET A 46 6.71 2.37 3.17
C MET A 46 5.28 1.84 3.31
N GLY A 47 4.37 2.17 2.37
CA GLY A 47 3.01 1.61 2.39
C GLY A 47 2.98 0.08 2.27
N LEU A 48 3.86 -0.51 1.43
CA LEU A 48 3.99 -1.97 1.33
C LEU A 48 4.59 -2.60 2.60
N TYR A 49 5.53 -1.90 3.25
CA TYR A 49 6.06 -2.32 4.55
C TYR A 49 4.96 -2.32 5.63
N GLU A 50 4.14 -1.27 5.70
CA GLU A 50 3.01 -1.20 6.64
C GLU A 50 1.99 -2.30 6.37
N LEU A 51 1.70 -2.60 5.10
CA LEU A 51 0.84 -3.70 4.72
C LEU A 51 1.38 -5.06 5.22
N ALA A 52 2.68 -5.30 5.08
CA ALA A 52 3.31 -6.49 5.65
C ALA A 52 3.16 -6.55 7.18
N ALA A 53 3.40 -5.42 7.87
CA ALA A 53 3.28 -5.33 9.32
C ALA A 53 1.84 -5.61 9.79
N ILE A 54 0.83 -5.04 9.12
CA ILE A 54 -0.59 -5.27 9.42
C ILE A 54 -0.91 -6.77 9.36
N HIS A 55 -0.50 -7.45 8.29
CA HIS A 55 -0.75 -8.89 8.13
C HIS A 55 0.02 -9.76 9.12
N LEU A 56 1.22 -9.35 9.52
CA LEU A 56 1.99 -10.03 10.59
C LEU A 56 1.38 -9.82 11.97
N SER A 57 0.80 -8.65 12.24
CA SER A 57 0.15 -8.32 13.52
C SER A 57 -1.31 -8.78 13.64
N ALA A 58 -1.87 -9.35 12.57
CA ALA A 58 -3.22 -9.89 12.59
C ALA A 58 -3.34 -11.07 13.57
N ASP A 59 -4.56 -11.37 14.00
CA ASP A 59 -4.85 -12.50 14.90
C ASP A 59 -5.92 -13.42 14.27
N PRO A 60 -5.55 -14.61 13.74
CA PRO A 60 -4.18 -15.12 13.61
C PRO A 60 -3.36 -14.41 12.52
N PRO A 61 -2.02 -14.39 12.59
CA PRO A 61 -1.18 -13.79 11.56
C PRO A 61 -1.38 -14.42 10.18
N SER A 62 -1.36 -13.60 9.12
CA SER A 62 -1.47 -14.07 7.74
C SER A 62 -0.11 -14.09 7.05
N LEU A 63 0.61 -15.21 7.17
CA LEU A 63 1.92 -15.37 6.55
C LEU A 63 1.90 -15.22 5.01
N PRO A 64 0.93 -15.77 4.25
CA PRO A 64 0.93 -15.61 2.79
C PRO A 64 0.78 -14.15 2.34
N GLN A 65 -0.06 -13.38 3.02
CA GLN A 65 -0.28 -11.96 2.69
C GLN A 65 0.92 -11.10 3.11
N ALA A 66 1.47 -11.35 4.30
CA ALA A 66 2.69 -10.70 4.75
C ALA A 66 3.88 -10.99 3.81
N ALA A 67 4.04 -12.24 3.38
CA ALA A 67 5.11 -12.64 2.46
C ALA A 67 5.05 -11.88 1.13
N LEU A 68 3.86 -11.79 0.52
CA LEU A 68 3.69 -11.05 -0.74
C LEU A 68 4.11 -9.58 -0.60
N ALA A 69 3.71 -8.93 0.49
CA ALA A 69 4.07 -7.54 0.74
C ALA A 69 5.58 -7.38 1.01
N ILE A 70 6.20 -8.27 1.79
CA ILE A 70 7.65 -8.28 2.05
C ILE A 70 8.45 -8.49 0.76
N ASP A 71 8.00 -9.39 -0.11
CA ASP A 71 8.63 -9.65 -1.40
C ASP A 71 8.56 -8.42 -2.31
N ALA A 72 7.42 -7.71 -2.32
CA ALA A 72 7.27 -6.46 -3.06
C ALA A 72 8.23 -5.36 -2.55
N VAL A 73 8.34 -5.20 -1.23
CA VAL A 73 9.34 -4.30 -0.62
C VAL A 73 10.75 -4.73 -1.04
N GLY A 74 11.06 -6.03 -1.00
CA GLY A 74 12.33 -6.60 -1.43
C GLY A 74 12.68 -6.25 -2.88
N CYS A 75 11.76 -6.51 -3.81
CA CYS A 75 11.95 -6.20 -5.22
C CYS A 75 12.28 -4.73 -5.47
N LEU A 76 11.63 -3.81 -4.75
CA LEU A 76 11.88 -2.37 -4.88
C LEU A 76 13.19 -1.95 -4.22
N VAL A 77 13.41 -2.33 -2.96
CA VAL A 77 14.57 -1.89 -2.18
C VAL A 77 15.87 -2.49 -2.70
N ASP A 78 15.89 -3.80 -2.93
CA ASP A 78 17.07 -4.50 -3.44
C ASP A 78 17.30 -4.17 -4.92
N GLY A 79 16.23 -4.01 -5.71
CA GLY A 79 16.31 -3.75 -7.15
C GLY A 79 16.64 -2.30 -7.53
N LEU A 80 16.17 -1.31 -6.75
CA LEU A 80 16.43 0.11 -7.03
C LEU A 80 17.70 0.62 -6.35
N GLY A 81 18.06 0.08 -5.18
CA GLY A 81 19.28 0.43 -4.46
C GLY A 81 19.40 1.94 -4.24
N ASP A 82 20.52 2.53 -4.68
CA ASP A 82 20.83 3.94 -4.45
C ASP A 82 19.90 4.91 -5.21
N ARG A 83 19.10 4.41 -6.16
CA ARG A 83 18.06 5.21 -6.86
C ARG A 83 16.89 5.62 -5.97
N LEU A 84 16.80 5.07 -4.76
CA LEU A 84 15.82 5.48 -3.74
C LEU A 84 16.26 6.76 -3.00
N GLY A 85 17.43 7.31 -3.31
CA GLY A 85 17.91 8.55 -2.72
C GLY A 85 18.27 8.39 -1.25
N GLU A 86 17.95 9.42 -0.46
CA GLU A 86 18.36 9.53 0.95
C GLU A 86 17.77 8.41 1.83
N ASP A 87 16.59 7.89 1.47
CA ASP A 87 15.89 6.87 2.23
C ASP A 87 16.41 5.44 1.98
N ALA A 88 17.29 5.24 0.99
CA ALA A 88 17.72 3.91 0.55
C ALA A 88 18.24 3.03 1.69
N GLN A 89 19.07 3.58 2.59
CA GLN A 89 19.61 2.82 3.73
C GLN A 89 18.55 2.55 4.79
N THR A 90 17.68 3.53 5.06
CA THR A 90 16.56 3.37 6.00
C THR A 90 15.63 2.25 5.54
N LEU A 91 15.27 2.23 4.26
CA LEU A 91 14.40 1.21 3.66
C LEU A 91 15.06 -0.18 3.65
N LYS A 92 16.37 -0.27 3.38
CA LYS A 92 17.14 -1.53 3.50
C LYS A 92 17.10 -2.09 4.92
N ASN A 93 17.29 -1.24 5.93
CA ASN A 93 17.22 -1.64 7.33
C ASN A 93 15.80 -2.08 7.73
N ALA A 94 14.77 -1.33 7.30
CA ALA A 94 13.38 -1.68 7.54
C ALA A 94 13.01 -3.04 6.92
N LEU A 95 13.43 -3.31 5.68
CA LEU A 95 13.26 -4.60 5.02
C LEU A 95 13.92 -5.75 5.79
N GLY A 96 15.14 -5.54 6.32
CA GLY A 96 15.81 -6.52 7.17
C GLY A 96 14.99 -6.84 8.44
N ASN A 97 14.49 -5.80 9.10
CA ASN A 97 13.70 -5.94 10.33
C ASN A 97 12.39 -6.70 10.10
N ILE A 98 11.64 -6.38 9.04
CA ILE A 98 10.35 -7.04 8.78
C ILE A 98 10.54 -8.51 8.34
N ARG A 99 11.61 -8.82 7.58
CA ARG A 99 11.98 -10.20 7.24
C ARG A 99 12.30 -11.02 8.50
N LEU A 100 13.01 -10.43 9.47
CA LEU A 100 13.28 -11.09 10.75
C LEU A 100 11.99 -11.34 11.54
N ALA A 101 11.12 -10.33 11.64
CA ALA A 101 9.83 -10.47 12.31
C ALA A 101 8.96 -11.58 11.70
N PHE A 102 8.92 -11.68 10.36
CA PHE A 102 8.21 -12.73 9.64
C PHE A 102 8.70 -14.13 10.05
N VAL A 103 10.01 -14.36 10.07
CA VAL A 103 10.58 -15.67 10.43
C VAL A 103 10.28 -16.02 11.89
N GLN A 104 10.39 -15.05 12.80
CA GLN A 104 10.06 -15.24 14.23
C GLN A 104 8.60 -15.63 14.43
N ILE A 105 7.67 -14.91 13.80
CA ILE A 105 6.22 -15.19 13.90
C ILE A 105 5.88 -16.54 13.28
N LYS A 106 6.42 -16.84 12.09
CA LYS A 106 6.25 -18.15 11.45
C LYS A 106 6.70 -19.29 12.37
N GLY A 107 7.87 -19.18 12.98
CA GLY A 107 8.39 -20.18 13.90
C GLY A 107 7.51 -20.36 15.14
N ALA A 108 6.98 -19.27 15.70
CA ALA A 108 6.05 -19.33 16.84
C ALA A 108 4.72 -20.02 16.49
N MET A 109 4.18 -19.77 15.30
CA MET A 109 2.96 -20.43 14.82
C MET A 109 3.17 -21.94 14.58
N GLU A 110 4.31 -22.33 14.02
CA GLU A 110 4.67 -23.74 13.80
C GLU A 110 4.82 -24.49 15.15
N GLN A 111 5.38 -23.84 16.17
CA GLN A 111 5.48 -24.41 17.53
C GLN A 111 4.11 -24.62 18.17
N GLN A 112 3.23 -23.61 18.11
CA GLN A 112 1.86 -23.71 18.65
C GLN A 112 1.05 -24.79 17.95
N ALA A 113 1.19 -24.94 16.62
CA ALA A 113 0.54 -26.01 15.87
C ALA A 113 1.06 -27.40 16.30
N GLY A 114 2.37 -27.54 16.54
CA GLY A 114 2.97 -28.80 17.02
C GLY A 114 2.57 -29.18 18.44
N GLU A 115 2.37 -28.20 19.32
CA GLU A 115 1.88 -28.41 20.71
C GLU A 115 0.40 -28.83 20.74
N ALA A 116 -0.43 -28.28 19.83
CA ALA A 116 -1.85 -28.63 19.74
C ALA A 116 -2.09 -30.08 19.24
N GLU A 117 -1.12 -30.67 18.53
CA GLU A 117 -1.24 -32.01 17.94
C GLU A 117 -0.70 -33.14 18.84
N GLN A 118 -0.09 -32.85 20.00
CA GLN A 118 0.26 -33.89 20.99
C GLN A 118 -0.93 -34.15 21.93
N PRO A 119 -1.67 -35.27 21.78
CA PRO A 119 -2.65 -35.66 22.78
C PRO A 119 -1.89 -36.12 24.01
N GLY A 120 -2.31 -35.67 25.19
CA GLY A 120 -1.75 -36.14 26.46
C GLY A 120 -1.77 -37.67 26.52
N ASP A 121 -0.61 -38.25 26.80
CA ASP A 121 -0.39 -39.67 27.12
C ASP A 121 -1.18 -40.07 28.38
#